data_AF-A0A1I7Z342-F1
#
_entry.id   AF-A0A1I7Z342-F1
#
_cell.length_a   1.000
_cell.length_b   1.000
_cell.length_c   1.000
_cell.angle_alpha   90.00
_cell.angle_beta   90.00
_cell.angle_gamma   90.00
#
_symmetry.space_group_name_H-M   'P 1'
#
loop_
_entity.id
_entity.type
_entity.pdbx_description
1 polymer ?
#
loop_
_entity_poly.entity_id
_entity_poly.type
_entity_poly.pdbx_seq_one_letter_code
_entity_poly.pdbx_strand_id
1 'polypeptide(L)'
;MINDDCANDLGVGDFKIRVDGIERYVSGVTTQTTCSEIIYALAHSMKKRGKFVLVVRDSTGKEKTLAPNEQPWTVEARNQQVEFELRDIDEVTAISVMPHENSIKNQADYEGRCGPPPAYHDFIKKRHATLHSPHTNGLEGAVNSAFAKDSSEMFIMSLNLSRTELEVLLQSQSDAIREQKQYMASLDNNLRNSEQLELFQLTKQHANLRAVLNSLKSTDWPHEYRKELQRSHNITNQIDQLRNEIQRLREAIEDTNYQYQQFAHDLNEEDLVESAQ
;
A
#
# COMPACT_ATOMS: atom_id res chain seq x y z
N MET A 1 -38.31 7.19 23.03
CA MET A 1 -37.10 7.95 23.40
C MET A 1 -36.19 7.02 24.19
N ILE A 2 -35.38 6.21 23.49
CA ILE A 2 -34.01 5.86 23.89
C ILE A 2 -33.31 5.63 22.55
N ASN A 3 -32.58 6.64 22.09
CA ASN A 3 -31.62 6.54 21.00
C ASN A 3 -30.23 6.40 21.63
N ASP A 4 -29.33 5.84 20.81
CA ASP A 4 -27.87 5.97 20.84
C ASP A 4 -27.12 5.07 21.85
N ASP A 5 -26.51 4.00 21.32
CA ASP A 5 -25.05 3.88 21.19
C ASP A 5 -24.63 2.44 20.85
N CYS A 6 -24.70 2.07 19.56
CA CYS A 6 -23.89 1.00 19.00
C CYS A 6 -23.02 1.60 17.89
N ALA A 7 -22.01 2.35 18.31
CA ALA A 7 -20.97 2.86 17.46
C ALA A 7 -20.15 1.70 16.87
N ASN A 8 -20.08 1.66 15.54
CA ASN A 8 -19.01 1.11 14.71
C ASN A 8 -18.29 -0.12 15.28
N ASP A 9 -18.84 -1.29 14.97
CA ASP A 9 -18.03 -2.50 14.79
C ASP A 9 -17.17 -2.29 13.52
N LEU A 10 -16.06 -1.55 13.69
CA LEU A 10 -15.00 -1.48 12.68
C LEU A 10 -14.48 -2.91 12.56
N GLY A 11 -14.96 -3.64 11.55
CA GLY A 11 -14.62 -5.03 11.26
C GLY A 11 -13.11 -5.22 11.11
N VAL A 12 -12.46 -5.43 12.25
CA VAL A 12 -11.06 -5.76 12.39
C VAL A 12 -10.98 -7.28 12.32
N GLY A 13 -10.30 -7.79 11.30
CA GLY A 13 -10.11 -9.22 11.09
C GLY A 13 -8.65 -9.58 10.86
N ASP A 14 -8.39 -10.89 10.87
CA ASP A 14 -7.12 -11.47 10.47
C ASP A 14 -7.14 -11.78 8.98
N PHE A 15 -6.15 -11.31 8.25
CA PHE A 15 -6.06 -11.47 6.80
C PHE A 15 -4.99 -12.50 6.43
N LYS A 16 -5.40 -13.57 5.72
CA LYS A 16 -4.55 -14.72 5.37
C LYS A 16 -3.77 -14.48 4.07
N ILE A 17 -2.44 -14.64 4.10
CA ILE A 17 -1.54 -14.43 2.96
C ILE A 17 -0.47 -15.51 2.91
N ARG A 18 -0.19 -16.06 1.72
CA ARG A 18 0.97 -16.93 1.49
C ARG A 18 2.21 -16.09 1.16
N VAL A 19 3.31 -16.33 1.87
CA VAL A 19 4.59 -15.67 1.65
C VAL A 19 5.69 -16.73 1.60
N ASP A 20 6.46 -16.76 0.51
CA ASP A 20 7.48 -17.78 0.25
C ASP A 20 6.95 -19.22 0.41
N GLY A 21 5.70 -19.47 0.01
CA GLY A 21 5.03 -20.77 0.16
C GLY A 21 4.44 -21.06 1.55
N ILE A 22 4.65 -20.18 2.54
CA ILE A 22 4.18 -20.35 3.92
C ILE A 22 2.97 -19.44 4.18
N GLU A 23 1.92 -19.97 4.80
CA GLU A 23 0.76 -19.17 5.18
C GLU A 23 1.07 -18.29 6.41
N ARG A 24 0.71 -17.01 6.32
CA ARG A 24 0.86 -16.01 7.37
C ARG A 24 -0.42 -15.20 7.51
N TYR A 25 -0.59 -14.59 8.67
CA TYR A 25 -1.76 -13.78 9.00
C TYR A 25 -1.32 -12.37 9.37
N VAL A 26 -2.07 -11.38 8.89
CA VAL A 26 -1.94 -9.98 9.32
C VAL A 26 -3.16 -9.65 10.16
N SER A 27 -2.95 -9.44 11.46
CA SER A 27 -4.00 -9.03 12.40
C SER A 27 -4.28 -7.53 12.28
N GLY A 28 -5.50 -7.11 12.59
CA GLY A 28 -5.83 -5.69 12.62
C GLY A 28 -6.30 -5.13 11.28
N VAL A 29 -6.57 -5.99 10.29
CA VAL A 29 -6.95 -5.56 8.94
C VAL A 29 -8.41 -5.15 8.94
N THR A 30 -8.66 -3.95 8.41
CA THR A 30 -10.01 -3.38 8.25
C THR A 30 -10.37 -3.27 6.78
N THR A 31 -11.63 -2.97 6.49
CA THR A 31 -12.12 -2.69 5.13
C THR A 31 -11.38 -1.54 4.45
N GLN A 32 -10.80 -0.61 5.21
CA GLN A 32 -10.07 0.53 4.67
C GLN A 32 -8.58 0.25 4.45
N THR A 33 -8.06 -0.85 5.00
CA THR A 33 -6.63 -1.18 4.93
C THR A 33 -6.25 -1.44 3.49
N THR A 34 -5.20 -0.77 3.03
CA THR A 34 -4.71 -0.87 1.65
C THR A 34 -3.72 -2.01 1.48
N CYS A 35 -3.55 -2.50 0.26
CA CYS A 35 -2.53 -3.49 -0.07
C CYS A 35 -1.13 -3.00 0.33
N SER A 36 -0.85 -1.69 0.19
CA SER A 36 0.44 -1.11 0.57
C SER A 36 0.76 -1.25 2.06
N GLU A 37 -0.22 -1.07 2.95
CA GLU A 37 -0.05 -1.18 4.39
C GLU A 37 0.21 -2.62 4.81
N ILE A 38 -0.51 -3.57 4.21
CA ILE A 38 -0.32 -5.00 4.43
C ILE A 38 1.07 -5.45 3.94
N ILE A 39 1.46 -5.04 2.73
CA ILE A 39 2.78 -5.32 2.17
C ILE A 39 3.87 -4.75 3.08
N TYR A 40 3.71 -3.52 3.57
CA TYR A 40 4.65 -2.89 4.47
C TYR A 40 4.78 -3.65 5.80
N ALA A 41 3.66 -4.03 6.41
CA ALA A 41 3.64 -4.79 7.66
C ALA A 41 4.36 -6.15 7.52
N LEU A 42 4.09 -6.87 6.42
CA LEU A 42 4.74 -8.16 6.13
C LEU A 42 6.24 -8.00 5.87
N ALA A 43 6.64 -7.06 5.01
CA ALA A 43 8.04 -6.81 4.70
C ALA A 43 8.84 -6.41 5.95
N HIS A 44 8.26 -5.54 6.80
CA HIS A 44 8.87 -5.11 8.06
C HIS A 44 9.05 -6.28 9.03
N SER A 45 8.03 -7.11 9.19
CA SER A 45 8.06 -8.28 10.09
C SER A 45 9.05 -9.35 9.62
N MET A 46 9.20 -9.52 8.31
CA MET A 46 10.15 -10.45 7.70
C MET A 46 11.57 -9.89 7.58
N LYS A 47 11.76 -8.60 7.87
CA LYS A 47 13.02 -7.86 7.65
C LYS A 47 13.52 -7.95 6.20
N LYS A 48 12.60 -8.13 5.24
CA LYS A 48 12.91 -8.13 3.80
C LYS A 48 12.77 -6.72 3.25
N ARG A 49 13.68 -6.33 2.36
CA ARG A 49 13.65 -5.05 1.63
C ARG A 49 13.63 -5.37 0.14
N GLY A 50 12.71 -4.76 -0.59
CA GLY A 50 12.45 -5.08 -1.99
C GLY A 50 11.17 -4.41 -2.46
N LYS A 51 10.81 -4.62 -3.73
CA LYS A 51 9.53 -4.18 -4.28
C LYS A 51 8.58 -5.36 -4.24
N PHE A 52 7.55 -5.30 -3.42
CA PHE A 52 6.58 -6.39 -3.32
C PHE A 52 5.25 -6.02 -3.99
N VAL A 53 4.56 -7.04 -4.50
CA VAL A 53 3.20 -6.94 -4.99
C VAL A 53 2.35 -8.04 -4.37
N LEU A 54 1.09 -7.72 -4.09
CA LEU A 54 0.11 -8.71 -3.65
C LEU A 54 -0.57 -9.30 -4.88
N VAL A 55 -0.51 -10.62 -5.03
CA VAL A 55 -1.14 -11.35 -6.13
C VAL A 55 -2.33 -12.12 -5.57
N VAL A 56 -3.48 -11.96 -6.20
CA VAL A 56 -4.67 -12.75 -5.94
C VAL A 56 -4.75 -13.87 -6.97
N ARG A 57 -4.95 -15.09 -6.49
CA ARG A 57 -5.29 -16.25 -7.30
C ARG A 57 -6.77 -16.58 -7.10
N ASP A 58 -7.55 -16.48 -8.17
CA ASP A 58 -8.96 -16.89 -8.17
C ASP A 58 -9.09 -18.42 -8.22
N SER A 59 -10.28 -18.95 -7.88
CA SER A 59 -10.60 -20.39 -7.95
C SER A 59 -10.44 -21.02 -9.34
N THR A 60 -10.42 -20.19 -10.39
CA THR A 60 -10.15 -20.60 -11.78
C THR A 60 -8.65 -20.67 -12.12
N GLY A 61 -7.78 -20.39 -11.15
CA GLY A 61 -6.31 -20.36 -11.33
C GLY A 61 -5.80 -19.07 -11.98
N LYS A 62 -6.68 -18.11 -12.28
CA LYS A 62 -6.28 -16.82 -12.84
C LYS A 62 -5.63 -15.95 -11.77
N GLU A 63 -4.43 -15.48 -12.07
CA GLU A 63 -3.67 -14.59 -11.18
C GLU A 63 -3.89 -13.13 -11.57
N LYS A 64 -4.12 -12.28 -10.58
CA LYS A 64 -4.23 -10.83 -10.74
C LYS A 64 -3.38 -10.13 -9.70
N THR A 65 -2.49 -9.26 -10.14
CA THR A 65 -1.74 -8.35 -9.26
C THR A 65 -2.64 -7.23 -8.79
N LEU A 66 -2.64 -6.96 -7.48
CA LEU A 66 -3.36 -5.85 -6.88
C LEU A 66 -2.50 -4.59 -6.86
N ALA A 67 -3.13 -3.44 -7.10
CA ALA A 67 -2.46 -2.16 -7.02
C ALA A 67 -2.25 -1.74 -5.55
N PRO A 68 -1.23 -0.92 -5.23
CA PRO A 68 -0.92 -0.55 -3.84
C PRO A 68 -2.06 0.15 -3.10
N ASN A 69 -2.92 0.87 -3.84
CA ASN A 69 -4.08 1.60 -3.33
C ASN A 69 -5.37 0.78 -3.29
N GLU A 70 -5.38 -0.45 -3.79
CA GLU A 70 -6.55 -1.33 -3.70
C GLU A 70 -6.70 -1.88 -2.27
N GLN A 71 -7.94 -2.14 -1.87
CA GLN A 71 -8.29 -2.72 -0.57
C GLN A 71 -8.50 -4.23 -0.73
N PRO A 72 -7.63 -5.08 -0.15
CA PRO A 72 -7.68 -6.51 -0.38
C PRO A 72 -8.90 -7.16 0.28
N TRP A 73 -9.43 -6.59 1.36
CA TRP A 73 -10.69 -7.02 1.98
C TRP A 73 -11.88 -6.91 1.03
N THR A 74 -11.91 -5.87 0.18
CA THR A 74 -12.95 -5.70 -0.85
C THR A 74 -12.82 -6.74 -1.96
N VAL A 75 -11.60 -7.20 -2.25
CA VAL A 75 -11.33 -8.24 -3.25
C VAL A 75 -11.74 -9.61 -2.72
N GLU A 76 -11.44 -9.91 -1.46
CA GLU A 76 -11.87 -11.15 -0.79
C GLU A 76 -13.40 -11.23 -0.63
N ALA A 77 -14.06 -10.12 -0.26
CA ALA A 77 -15.51 -10.07 -0.15
C ALA A 77 -16.22 -10.33 -1.50
N ARG A 78 -15.58 -9.99 -2.63
CA ARG A 78 -16.14 -10.20 -3.97
C ARG A 78 -16.02 -11.65 -4.44
N ASN A 79 -14.97 -12.34 -4.02
CA ASN A 79 -14.62 -13.67 -4.48
C ASN A 79 -14.46 -14.59 -3.27
N GLN A 80 -15.48 -15.39 -2.94
CA GLN A 80 -15.54 -16.24 -1.74
C GLN A 80 -14.46 -17.34 -1.64
N GLN A 81 -13.56 -17.46 -2.63
CA GLN A 81 -12.48 -18.43 -2.64
C GLN A 81 -11.27 -17.89 -3.43
N VAL A 82 -10.56 -16.92 -2.82
CA VAL A 82 -9.31 -16.36 -3.34
C VAL A 82 -8.15 -16.67 -2.42
N GLU A 83 -6.97 -16.83 -3.01
CA GLU A 83 -5.72 -16.98 -2.28
C GLU A 83 -4.82 -15.78 -2.55
N PHE A 84 -4.33 -15.15 -1.49
CA PHE A 84 -3.41 -14.02 -1.58
C PHE A 84 -1.97 -14.50 -1.42
N GLU A 85 -1.09 -14.04 -2.30
CA GLU A 85 0.33 -14.35 -2.29
C GLU A 85 1.15 -13.07 -2.38
N LEU A 86 2.13 -12.92 -1.48
CA LEU A 86 3.11 -11.84 -1.56
C LEU A 86 4.26 -12.28 -2.47
N ARG A 87 4.49 -11.55 -3.56
CA ARG A 87 5.61 -11.79 -4.48
C ARG A 87 6.58 -10.62 -4.50
N ASP A 88 7.87 -10.94 -4.62
CA ASP A 88 8.91 -9.97 -4.90
C ASP A 88 8.97 -9.67 -6.40
N ILE A 89 8.88 -8.40 -6.77
CA ILE A 89 8.95 -7.93 -8.15
C ILE A 89 10.35 -8.15 -8.74
N ASP A 90 11.38 -8.16 -7.89
CA ASP A 90 12.75 -8.46 -8.32
C ASP A 90 12.91 -9.94 -8.74
N GLU A 91 12.02 -10.84 -8.29
CA GLU A 91 11.91 -12.24 -8.77
C GLU A 91 10.92 -12.42 -9.94
N VAL A 92 9.88 -11.58 -10.05
CA VAL A 92 8.90 -11.65 -11.17
C VAL A 92 9.55 -11.33 -12.52
N THR A 93 10.65 -10.59 -12.54
CA THR A 93 11.48 -10.40 -13.75
C THR A 93 12.29 -11.64 -14.13
N ALA A 94 12.46 -12.62 -13.23
CA ALA A 94 13.13 -13.89 -13.52
C ALA A 94 12.18 -15.00 -13.99
N ILE A 95 10.87 -14.89 -13.77
CA ILE A 95 9.89 -15.98 -14.04
C ILE A 95 8.99 -15.73 -15.27
N SER A 96 8.94 -14.51 -15.82
CA SER A 96 8.19 -14.22 -17.08
C SER A 96 9.00 -14.38 -18.38
N VAL A 97 10.09 -15.16 -18.38
CA VAL A 97 10.83 -15.45 -19.62
C VAL A 97 11.19 -16.92 -19.67
N MET A 98 10.46 -17.72 -20.45
CA MET A 98 10.92 -18.96 -21.08
C MET A 98 10.05 -19.23 -22.34
N PRO A 99 10.51 -20.00 -23.35
CA PRO A 99 11.73 -19.82 -24.12
C PRO A 99 11.48 -20.01 -25.65
N HIS A 100 12.22 -19.32 -26.52
CA HIS A 100 12.65 -19.92 -27.79
C HIS A 100 13.95 -19.28 -28.30
N GLU A 101 15.00 -20.08 -28.17
CA GLU A 101 16.23 -20.19 -28.95
C GLU A 101 16.42 -19.23 -30.13
N ASN A 102 17.48 -18.42 -30.09
CA ASN A 102 18.75 -18.78 -30.75
C ASN A 102 19.81 -17.66 -30.65
N SER A 103 21.01 -18.07 -30.23
CA SER A 103 22.33 -17.51 -30.58
C SER A 103 22.59 -16.02 -30.31
N ILE A 104 23.46 -15.70 -29.34
CA ILE A 104 24.91 -15.55 -29.56
C ILE A 104 25.59 -15.29 -28.20
N LYS A 105 26.74 -15.93 -28.03
CA LYS A 105 27.69 -15.86 -26.92
C LYS A 105 28.03 -14.41 -26.54
N ASN A 106 28.13 -14.11 -25.25
CA ASN A 106 29.38 -13.68 -24.63
C ASN A 106 29.24 -13.56 -23.11
N GLN A 107 30.12 -14.32 -22.45
CA GLN A 107 30.46 -14.29 -21.04
C GLN A 107 31.50 -13.19 -20.86
N ALA A 108 31.26 -12.21 -19.98
CA ALA A 108 32.30 -11.51 -19.21
C ALA A 108 31.67 -10.44 -18.29
N ASP A 109 31.77 -10.71 -16.99
CA ASP A 109 32.23 -9.78 -15.95
C ASP A 109 31.40 -8.58 -15.46
N TYR A 110 31.61 -8.36 -14.15
CA TYR A 110 31.30 -7.19 -13.29
C TYR A 110 29.89 -7.15 -12.71
N GLU A 111 29.71 -7.61 -11.47
CA GLU A 111 29.88 -6.79 -10.24
C GLU A 111 29.01 -5.52 -10.22
N GLY A 112 28.18 -5.43 -9.18
CA GLY A 112 27.49 -4.25 -8.66
C GLY A 112 27.48 -2.98 -9.53
N ARG A 113 26.37 -2.74 -10.23
CA ARG A 113 26.02 -1.38 -10.67
C ARG A 113 24.59 -1.03 -10.28
N CYS A 114 24.44 -0.52 -9.06
CA CYS A 114 23.57 0.64 -8.88
C CYS A 114 24.26 1.80 -9.63
N GLY A 115 24.01 1.90 -10.94
CA GLY A 115 24.37 3.10 -11.69
C GLY A 115 23.62 4.30 -11.10
N PRO A 116 24.12 5.53 -11.28
CA PRO A 116 23.35 6.71 -10.93
C PRO A 116 21.95 6.61 -11.55
N PRO A 117 20.89 7.07 -10.85
CA PRO A 117 19.55 7.06 -11.40
C PRO A 117 19.59 7.64 -12.81
N PRO A 118 18.92 7.02 -13.79
CA PRO A 118 18.84 7.56 -15.14
C PRO A 118 18.50 9.05 -15.05
N ALA A 119 19.21 9.88 -15.83
CA ALA A 119 18.97 11.31 -15.81
C ALA A 119 17.47 11.57 -16.01
N TYR A 120 16.88 12.46 -15.22
CA TYR A 120 15.43 12.66 -15.18
C TYR A 120 14.81 12.84 -16.58
N HIS A 121 15.56 13.50 -17.48
CA HIS A 121 15.25 13.65 -18.90
C HIS A 121 14.99 12.33 -19.64
N ASP A 122 15.76 11.28 -19.36
CA ASP A 122 15.60 9.97 -19.98
C ASP A 122 14.33 9.26 -19.51
N PHE A 123 13.92 9.49 -18.26
CA PHE A 123 12.66 8.99 -17.72
C PHE A 123 11.45 9.68 -18.36
N ILE A 124 11.55 11.00 -18.57
CA ILE A 124 10.50 11.78 -19.26
C ILE A 124 10.41 11.36 -20.73
N LYS A 125 11.53 11.27 -21.45
CA LYS A 125 11.57 10.80 -22.85
C LYS A 125 10.99 9.40 -23.02
N LYS A 126 11.36 8.47 -22.13
CA LYS A 126 10.86 7.08 -22.19
C LYS A 126 9.35 7.02 -22.02
N ARG A 127 8.78 7.82 -21.10
CA ARG A 127 7.32 7.90 -20.88
C ARG A 127 6.58 8.52 -22.08
N HIS A 128 7.14 9.58 -22.67
CA HIS A 128 6.55 10.20 -23.87
C HIS A 128 6.63 9.29 -25.11
N ALA A 129 7.71 8.52 -25.26
CA ALA A 129 7.82 7.52 -26.33
C ALA A 129 6.77 6.41 -26.20
N THR A 130 6.44 5.98 -24.98
CA THR A 130 5.37 4.99 -24.74
C THR A 130 3.98 5.53 -25.05
N LEU A 131 3.78 6.85 -24.97
CA LEU A 131 2.48 7.50 -25.24
C LEU A 131 2.23 7.82 -26.72
N HIS A 132 3.28 7.86 -27.55
CA HIS A 132 3.17 8.30 -28.95
C HIS A 132 3.50 7.23 -30.01
N SER A 133 3.65 5.95 -29.64
CA SER A 133 3.84 4.89 -30.62
C SER A 133 2.57 4.71 -31.49
N PRO A 134 2.57 5.06 -32.79
CA PRO A 134 1.46 4.78 -33.67
C PRO A 134 1.55 3.30 -34.05
N HIS A 135 0.58 2.50 -33.61
CA HIS A 135 0.46 1.11 -34.01
C HIS A 135 0.01 1.06 -35.49
N THR A 136 0.96 1.05 -36.42
CA THR A 136 0.72 0.61 -37.79
C THR A 136 1.01 -0.87 -37.87
N ASN A 137 -0.02 -1.70 -38.07
CA ASN A 137 -0.11 -2.71 -39.15
C ASN A 137 -1.33 -3.63 -38.99
N GLY A 138 -2.31 -3.42 -39.87
CA GLY A 138 -3.09 -4.43 -40.61
C GLY A 138 -3.89 -5.49 -39.87
N LEU A 139 -5.22 -5.34 -39.85
CA LEU A 139 -6.16 -6.33 -40.40
C LEU A 139 -7.54 -5.69 -40.63
N GLU A 140 -8.04 -5.78 -41.86
CA GLU A 140 -9.45 -5.53 -42.17
C GLU A 140 -10.33 -6.57 -41.45
N GLY A 141 -11.44 -6.14 -40.87
CA GLY A 141 -12.41 -7.04 -40.24
C GLY A 141 -13.26 -6.36 -39.18
N ALA A 142 -14.41 -5.85 -39.64
CA ALA A 142 -15.51 -5.29 -38.86
C ALA A 142 -15.69 -5.84 -37.42
N VAL A 143 -15.57 -4.93 -36.44
CA VAL A 143 -16.32 -5.00 -35.18
C VAL A 143 -16.68 -3.58 -34.73
N ASN A 144 -17.82 -3.12 -35.27
CA ASN A 144 -18.80 -2.20 -34.69
C ASN A 144 -18.28 -1.10 -33.74
N SER A 145 -17.82 0.02 -34.30
CA SER A 145 -17.78 1.32 -33.61
C SER A 145 -19.16 1.99 -33.61
N ALA A 146 -20.19 1.30 -33.09
CA ALA A 146 -21.56 1.80 -33.09
C ALA A 146 -21.97 2.57 -31.82
N PHE A 147 -21.11 2.66 -30.79
CA PHE A 147 -21.52 3.18 -29.48
C PHE A 147 -20.94 4.53 -29.03
N ALA A 148 -20.19 5.25 -29.88
CA ALA A 148 -19.56 6.51 -29.48
C ALA A 148 -19.88 7.74 -30.36
N LYS A 149 -20.60 7.57 -31.48
CA LYS A 149 -20.99 8.72 -32.33
C LYS A 149 -22.38 9.29 -31.99
N ASP A 150 -23.25 8.49 -31.38
CA ASP A 150 -24.65 8.86 -31.13
C ASP A 150 -24.81 9.91 -30.01
N SER A 151 -23.91 9.91 -29.00
CA SER A 151 -24.00 10.86 -27.88
C SER A 151 -23.64 12.31 -28.26
N SER A 152 -22.73 12.52 -29.20
CA SER A 152 -22.27 13.87 -29.53
C SER A 152 -23.21 14.58 -30.51
N GLU A 153 -23.86 13.85 -31.43
CA GLU A 153 -24.86 14.43 -32.34
C GLU A 153 -26.20 14.69 -31.64
N MET A 154 -26.63 13.81 -30.74
CA MET A 154 -27.81 14.00 -29.89
C MET A 154 -27.68 15.22 -28.97
N PHE A 155 -26.46 15.49 -28.46
CA PHE A 155 -26.18 16.68 -27.66
C PHE A 155 -26.32 17.97 -28.47
N ILE A 156 -25.82 18.02 -29.71
CA ILE A 156 -25.89 19.21 -30.56
C ILE A 156 -27.35 19.53 -30.95
N MET A 157 -28.16 18.52 -31.28
CA MET A 157 -29.59 18.71 -31.56
C MET A 157 -30.39 19.13 -30.32
N SER A 158 -29.98 18.71 -29.11
CA SER A 158 -30.69 19.02 -27.86
C SER A 158 -30.59 20.48 -27.41
N LEU A 159 -29.61 21.24 -27.93
CA LEU A 159 -29.33 22.59 -27.44
C LEU A 159 -30.24 23.67 -28.03
N ASN A 160 -31.06 23.37 -29.06
CA ASN A 160 -32.03 24.31 -29.69
C ASN A 160 -31.44 25.72 -29.95
N LEU A 161 -30.16 25.79 -30.34
CA LEU A 161 -29.45 27.05 -30.52
C LEU A 161 -29.80 27.68 -31.87
N SER A 162 -29.99 28.99 -31.89
CA SER A 162 -30.14 29.73 -33.15
C SER A 162 -28.84 29.67 -33.97
N ARG A 163 -28.95 29.81 -35.30
CA ARG A 163 -27.78 29.79 -36.21
C ARG A 163 -26.68 30.76 -35.78
N THR A 164 -27.08 31.92 -35.27
CA THR A 164 -26.17 32.95 -34.75
C THR A 164 -25.47 32.51 -33.46
N GLU A 165 -26.17 31.83 -32.54
CA GLU A 165 -25.56 31.31 -31.31
C GLU A 165 -24.58 30.18 -31.60
N LEU A 166 -24.86 29.35 -32.60
CA LEU A 166 -23.93 28.31 -33.05
C LEU A 166 -22.66 28.90 -33.66
N GLU A 167 -22.79 29.96 -34.47
CA GLU A 167 -21.64 30.68 -35.03
C GLU A 167 -20.79 31.33 -33.93
N VAL A 168 -21.41 31.90 -32.90
CA VAL A 168 -20.72 32.45 -31.71
C VAL A 168 -20.02 31.35 -30.91
N LEU A 169 -20.65 30.18 -30.73
CA LEU A 169 -20.05 29.06 -30.00
C LEU A 169 -18.84 28.49 -30.76
N LEU A 170 -18.95 28.36 -32.08
CA LEU A 170 -17.87 27.87 -32.94
C LEU A 170 -16.70 28.86 -32.98
N GLN A 171 -16.99 30.17 -32.99
CA GLN A 171 -15.98 31.22 -32.86
C GLN A 171 -15.29 31.16 -31.50
N SER A 172 -16.06 31.06 -30.41
CA SER A 172 -15.55 30.90 -29.04
C SER A 172 -14.67 29.65 -28.90
N GLN A 173 -15.09 28.53 -29.47
CA GLN A 173 -14.31 27.29 -29.47
C GLN A 173 -13.01 27.44 -30.27
N SER A 174 -13.04 28.11 -31.41
CA SER A 174 -11.85 28.41 -32.22
C SER A 174 -10.87 29.34 -31.49
N ASP A 175 -11.39 30.31 -30.76
CA ASP A 175 -10.61 31.22 -29.91
C ASP A 175 -9.96 30.47 -28.73
N ALA A 176 -10.70 29.58 -28.06
CA ALA A 176 -10.16 28.73 -27.00
C ALA A 176 -9.06 27.78 -27.50
N ILE A 177 -9.23 27.17 -28.68
CA ILE A 177 -8.20 26.33 -29.30
C ILE A 177 -6.96 27.16 -29.65
N ARG A 178 -7.14 28.41 -30.12
CA ARG A 178 -6.03 29.31 -30.44
C ARG A 178 -5.25 29.70 -29.19
N GLU A 179 -5.94 30.00 -28.10
CA GLU A 179 -5.33 30.30 -26.80
C GLU A 179 -4.56 29.09 -26.27
N GLN A 180 -5.14 27.88 -26.34
CA GLN A 180 -4.46 26.65 -25.95
C GLN A 180 -3.20 26.40 -26.79
N LYS A 181 -3.24 26.66 -28.10
CA LYS A 181 -2.07 26.56 -28.99
C LYS A 181 -0.98 27.60 -28.63
N GLN A 182 -1.37 28.83 -28.29
CA GLN A 182 -0.44 29.86 -27.84
C GLN A 182 0.17 29.54 -26.47
N TYR A 183 -0.63 29.00 -25.55
CA TYR A 183 -0.16 28.49 -24.26
C TYR A 183 0.84 27.35 -24.43
N MET A 184 0.54 26.38 -25.32
CA MET A 184 1.49 25.33 -25.68
C MET A 184 2.78 25.89 -26.30
N ALA A 185 2.69 26.87 -27.20
CA ALA A 185 3.87 27.52 -27.77
C ALA A 185 4.68 28.30 -26.71
N SER A 186 4.03 28.84 -25.68
CA SER A 186 4.70 29.46 -24.54
C SER A 186 5.38 28.43 -23.64
N LEU A 187 4.78 27.25 -23.44
CA LEU A 187 5.39 26.11 -22.76
C LEU A 187 6.58 25.55 -23.55
N ASP A 188 6.52 25.57 -24.88
CA ASP A 188 7.62 25.17 -25.75
C ASP A 188 8.81 26.15 -25.67
N ASN A 189 8.54 27.45 -25.50
CA ASN A 189 9.58 28.42 -25.14
C ASN A 189 10.16 28.20 -23.73
N ASN A 190 9.41 27.58 -22.80
CA ASN A 190 9.91 27.14 -21.49
C ASN A 190 10.76 25.86 -21.57
N LEU A 191 10.55 24.99 -22.58
CA LEU A 191 11.40 23.82 -22.82
C LEU A 191 12.82 24.18 -23.25
N ARG A 192 13.05 25.42 -23.69
CA ARG A 192 14.29 25.86 -24.33
C ARG A 192 15.43 26.21 -23.35
N ASN A 193 15.19 26.15 -22.04
CA ASN A 193 16.20 26.39 -21.01
C ASN A 193 16.29 25.23 -20.00
N SER A 194 16.56 24.02 -20.52
CA SER A 194 16.76 22.80 -19.73
C SER A 194 17.72 22.99 -18.54
N GLU A 195 18.78 23.79 -18.72
CA GLU A 195 19.76 24.11 -17.68
C GLU A 195 19.16 24.92 -16.53
N GLN A 196 18.25 25.86 -16.81
CA GLN A 196 17.58 26.64 -15.76
C GLN A 196 16.59 25.79 -14.96
N LEU A 197 15.90 24.87 -15.63
CA LEU A 197 15.02 23.90 -14.96
C LEU A 197 15.82 22.95 -14.08
N GLU A 198 16.98 22.48 -14.55
CA GLU A 198 17.90 21.65 -13.78
C GLU A 198 18.43 22.41 -12.55
N LEU A 199 18.86 23.67 -12.71
CA LEU A 199 19.30 24.52 -11.61
C LEU A 199 18.19 24.75 -10.57
N PHE A 200 16.96 24.99 -11.02
CA PHE A 200 15.82 25.16 -10.12
C PHE A 200 15.51 23.88 -9.35
N GLN A 201 15.54 22.73 -10.02
CA GLN A 201 15.35 21.42 -9.39
C GLN A 201 16.45 21.12 -8.37
N LEU A 202 17.72 21.35 -8.72
CA LEU A 202 18.86 21.18 -7.82
C LEU A 202 18.77 22.11 -6.61
N THR A 203 18.36 23.37 -6.81
CA THR A 203 18.16 24.33 -5.71
C THR A 203 17.08 23.86 -4.75
N LYS A 204 15.96 23.34 -5.27
CA LYS A 204 14.88 22.78 -4.45
C LYS A 204 15.33 21.53 -3.67
N GLN A 205 16.11 20.65 -4.30
CA GLN A 205 16.68 19.48 -3.64
C GLN A 205 17.65 19.87 -2.52
N HIS A 206 18.55 20.83 -2.78
CA HIS A 206 19.46 21.38 -1.78
C HIS A 206 18.69 21.98 -0.60
N ALA A 207 17.69 22.81 -0.86
CA ALA A 207 16.88 23.42 0.19
C ALA A 207 16.18 22.37 1.07
N ASN A 208 15.63 21.31 0.46
CA ASN A 208 15.01 20.21 1.19
C ASN A 208 16.03 19.46 2.07
N LEU A 209 17.18 19.08 1.50
CA LEU A 209 18.25 18.43 2.26
C LEU A 209 18.75 19.30 3.42
N ARG A 210 18.90 20.61 3.22
CA ARG A 210 19.25 21.54 4.29
C ARG A 210 18.20 21.61 5.38
N ALA A 211 16.92 21.61 5.04
CA ALA A 211 15.85 21.61 6.03
C ALA A 211 15.91 20.37 6.93
N VAL A 212 16.10 19.18 6.33
CA VAL A 212 16.24 17.91 7.06
C VAL A 212 17.52 17.88 7.90
N LEU A 213 18.65 18.33 7.36
CA LEU A 213 19.90 18.37 8.11
C LEU A 213 19.86 19.40 9.25
N ASN A 214 19.18 20.53 9.04
CA ASN A 214 19.00 21.53 10.08
C ASN A 214 18.07 21.02 11.18
N SER A 215 16.97 20.34 10.85
CA SER A 215 16.12 19.72 11.88
C SER A 215 16.89 18.67 12.67
N LEU A 216 17.75 17.88 12.01
CA LEU A 216 18.58 16.90 12.68
C LEU A 216 19.68 17.52 13.56
N LYS A 217 20.21 18.69 13.17
CA LYS A 217 21.19 19.46 13.95
C LYS A 217 20.57 20.27 15.09
N SER A 218 19.33 20.73 14.94
CA SER A 218 18.63 21.54 15.95
C SER A 218 18.12 20.71 17.12
N THR A 219 17.93 19.41 16.92
CA THR A 219 17.51 18.50 17.98
C THR A 219 18.74 18.10 18.81
N ASP A 220 18.75 18.45 20.10
CA ASP A 220 19.77 18.00 21.05
C ASP A 220 19.56 16.51 21.37
N TRP A 221 20.00 15.66 20.44
CA TRP A 221 19.87 14.20 20.51
C TRP A 221 20.36 13.60 21.84
N PRO A 222 21.47 14.04 22.45
CA PRO A 222 21.87 13.60 23.80
C PRO A 222 20.82 13.86 24.88
N HIS A 223 20.07 14.96 24.79
CA HIS A 223 19.00 15.25 25.74
C HIS A 223 17.75 14.39 25.47
N GLU A 224 17.28 14.33 24.22
CA GLU A 224 16.13 13.51 23.84
C GLU A 224 16.37 12.02 24.12
N TYR A 225 17.58 11.53 23.87
CA TYR A 225 17.98 10.17 24.22
C TYR A 225 17.88 9.89 25.72
N ARG A 226 18.34 10.82 26.57
CA ARG A 226 18.24 10.67 28.03
C ARG A 226 16.78 10.62 28.50
N LYS A 227 15.93 11.46 27.91
CA LYS A 227 14.49 11.47 28.20
C LYS A 227 13.83 10.15 27.80
N GLU A 228 14.15 9.62 26.63
CA GLU A 228 13.63 8.34 26.17
C GLU A 228 14.17 7.17 27.00
N LEU A 229 15.42 7.23 27.44
CA LEU A 229 16.01 6.25 28.36
C LEU A 229 15.29 6.25 29.72
N GLN A 230 14.98 7.44 30.25
CA GLN A 230 14.21 7.56 31.49
C GLN A 230 12.78 7.01 31.33
N ARG A 231 12.15 7.26 30.17
CA ARG A 231 10.82 6.71 29.84
C ARG A 231 10.87 5.18 29.77
N SER A 232 11.89 4.62 29.12
CA SER A 232 12.12 3.18 29.06
C SER A 232 12.28 2.58 30.46
N HIS A 233 13.12 3.18 31.31
CA HIS A 233 13.32 2.70 32.68
C HIS A 233 12.03 2.77 33.51
N ASN A 234 11.23 3.84 33.35
CA ASN A 234 9.95 3.97 34.02
C ASN A 234 8.98 2.83 33.63
N ILE A 235 8.88 2.53 32.34
CA ILE A 235 8.05 1.43 31.83
C ILE A 235 8.57 0.08 32.35
N THR A 236 9.89 -0.14 32.36
CA THR A 236 10.48 -1.35 32.93
C THR A 236 10.10 -1.53 34.40
N ASN A 237 10.20 -0.46 35.20
CA ASN A 237 9.81 -0.52 36.61
C ASN A 237 8.31 -0.82 36.79
N GLN A 238 7.43 -0.25 35.94
CA GLN A 238 6.00 -0.58 35.95
C GLN A 238 5.74 -2.04 35.60
N ILE A 239 6.46 -2.58 34.60
CA ILE A 239 6.36 -3.99 34.23
C ILE A 239 6.78 -4.88 35.40
N ASP A 240 7.88 -4.55 36.08
CA ASP A 240 8.36 -5.34 37.21
C ASP A 240 7.42 -5.25 38.42
N GLN A 241 6.79 -4.09 38.66
CA GLN A 241 5.72 -3.95 39.64
C GLN A 241 4.51 -4.84 39.32
N LEU A 242 4.04 -4.82 38.08
CA LEU A 242 2.92 -5.66 37.64
C LEU A 242 3.25 -7.15 37.73
N ARG A 243 4.49 -7.54 37.39
CA ARG A 243 4.97 -8.92 37.55
C ARG A 243 4.93 -9.36 39.01
N ASN A 244 5.40 -8.53 39.92
CA ASN A 244 5.37 -8.83 41.36
C ASN A 244 3.93 -8.95 41.87
N GLU A 245 3.03 -8.10 41.40
CA GLU A 245 1.61 -8.17 41.80
C GLU A 245 0.92 -9.44 41.26
N ILE A 246 1.20 -9.81 40.01
CA ILE A 246 0.73 -11.09 39.45
C ILE A 246 1.25 -12.26 40.28
N GLN A 247 2.53 -12.24 40.68
CA GLN A 247 3.12 -13.29 41.50
C GLN A 247 2.43 -13.39 42.87
N ARG A 248 2.19 -12.25 43.51
CA ARG A 248 1.46 -12.18 44.78
C ARG A 248 0.04 -12.74 44.68
N LEU A 249 -0.69 -12.38 43.63
CA LEU A 249 -2.05 -12.89 43.39
C LEU A 249 -2.05 -14.39 43.13
N ARG A 250 -1.04 -14.92 42.43
CA ARG A 250 -0.87 -16.36 42.22
C ARG A 250 -0.70 -17.09 43.55
N GLU A 251 0.20 -16.60 44.41
CA GLU A 251 0.43 -17.17 45.74
C GLU A 251 -0.84 -17.11 46.61
N ALA A 252 -1.56 -16.00 46.60
CA ALA A 252 -2.83 -15.88 47.33
C ALA A 252 -3.89 -16.87 46.83
N ILE A 253 -4.00 -17.08 45.51
CA ILE A 253 -4.91 -18.08 44.95
C ILE A 253 -4.49 -19.49 45.41
N GLU A 254 -3.20 -19.80 45.39
CA GLU A 254 -2.69 -21.10 45.82
C GLU A 254 -2.98 -21.37 47.31
N ASP A 255 -2.78 -20.37 48.18
CA ASP A 255 -3.14 -20.45 49.60
C ASP A 255 -4.64 -20.67 49.79
N THR A 256 -5.49 -19.93 49.07
CA THR A 256 -6.95 -20.13 49.17
C THR A 256 -7.37 -21.52 48.70
N ASN A 257 -6.78 -22.03 47.61
CA ASN A 257 -7.05 -23.39 47.13
C ASN A 257 -6.62 -24.44 48.15
N TYR A 258 -5.48 -24.24 48.82
CA TYR A 258 -5.04 -25.12 49.89
C TYR A 258 -6.03 -25.13 51.07
N GLN A 259 -6.52 -23.96 51.49
CA GLN A 259 -7.56 -23.86 52.52
C GLN A 259 -8.85 -24.59 52.10
N TYR A 260 -9.30 -24.42 50.85
CA TYR A 260 -10.46 -25.14 50.32
C TYR A 260 -10.26 -26.66 50.34
N GLN A 261 -9.07 -27.15 50.01
CA GLN A 261 -8.75 -28.58 50.06
C GLN A 261 -8.76 -29.12 51.49
N GLN A 262 -8.24 -28.37 52.46
CA GLN A 262 -8.29 -28.74 53.87
C GLN A 262 -9.74 -28.82 54.37
N PHE A 263 -10.56 -27.80 54.14
CA PHE A 263 -11.97 -27.83 54.52
C PHE A 263 -12.74 -29.00 53.87
N ALA A 264 -12.46 -29.30 52.60
CA ALA A 264 -13.09 -30.43 51.92
C ALA A 264 -12.66 -31.79 52.51
N HIS A 265 -11.42 -31.90 52.98
CA HIS A 265 -10.93 -33.10 53.66
C HIS A 265 -11.61 -33.28 55.03
N ASP A 266 -11.67 -32.21 55.83
CA ASP A 266 -12.27 -32.23 57.16
C ASP A 266 -13.77 -32.59 57.12
N LEU A 267 -14.51 -32.06 56.14
CA LEU A 267 -15.93 -32.42 55.92
C LEU A 267 -16.10 -33.91 55.56
N ASN A 268 -15.23 -34.47 54.71
CA ASN A 268 -15.27 -35.89 54.38
C ASN A 268 -14.94 -36.79 55.59
N GLU A 269 -14.07 -36.34 56.50
CA GLU A 269 -13.78 -37.06 57.75
C GLU A 269 -14.95 -37.03 58.74
N GLU A 270 -15.67 -35.89 58.85
CA GLU A 270 -16.88 -35.79 59.68
C GLU A 270 -18.00 -36.72 59.18
N ASP A 271 -18.26 -36.76 57.87
CA ASP A 271 -19.28 -37.65 57.27
C ASP A 271 -18.97 -39.15 57.47
N LEU A 272 -17.67 -39.53 57.53
CA LEU A 272 -17.23 -40.90 57.80
C LEU A 272 -17.41 -41.31 59.28
N VAL A 273 -17.28 -40.35 60.21
CA VAL A 273 -17.48 -40.59 61.65
C VAL A 273 -18.98 -40.69 61.98
N GLU A 274 -19.82 -39.87 61.34
CA GLU A 274 -21.27 -39.88 61.55
C GLU A 274 -21.95 -41.13 60.93
N SER A 275 -21.37 -41.70 59.88
CA SER A 275 -21.83 -42.96 59.27
C SER A 275 -21.44 -44.23 60.05
N ALA A 276 -20.60 -44.12 61.08
CA ALA A 276 -20.08 -45.24 61.88
C ALA A 276 -20.74 -45.38 63.27
N GLN A 277 -21.67 -44.48 63.63
CA GLN A 277 -22.50 -44.53 64.84
C GLN A 277 -23.92 -45.02 64.55
#